data_AF-C0QGQ6-F1
#
_entry.id   AF-C0QGQ6-F1
#
_cell.length_a   1.000
_cell.length_b   1.000
_cell.length_c   1.000
_cell.angle_alpha   90.00
_cell.angle_beta   90.00
_cell.angle_gamma   90.00
#
_symmetry.space_group_name_H-M   'P 1'
#
loop_
_entity.id
_entity.type
_entity.pdbx_description
1 polymer ?
#
loop_
_entity_poly.entity_id
_entity_poly.type
_entity_poly.pdbx_seq_one_letter_code
_entity_poly.pdbx_strand_id
1 'polypeptide(L)'
;MVNRIQSGDITVSLPMPVFLVIEDVGWWQGFDGSSCQEPYRNDLIRPHCLEDYQALAHLAKRLSMRIVLGMVLCEWDRTDFLKDIPGATWMGRSWNNQKNRCPSLDRAADYLNAHDHLLEIALHGVGHEFWHNGQMERSEFHDRDGNMRPENIIVRHLEAFGRLLDQNHIHASPRLFIPPALNHSFGNHSIQTLLRRFGIDYVTTKFSRARQFKRPSHPKLTWESGVVLLERGSAPVAWNVMASPPVWNDSQPILPLHWGNLLDAQPERNLEIVDPWADMLIARTSGPDRILAEDAADCWRQAAACYLAEIKNENNQIVIDLDQIPRIASLRGVFSIKIQGRSHVSWCCAGATIVEQKQEPEELLTLKLLPDQGGKKVVLFPWKSKGLMGYGLKDAGETAQIFIHNGHPLHGL
;
A
#
# COMPACT_ATOMS: atom_id res chain seq x y z
N MET A 1 -16.97 8.53 -13.50
CA MET A 1 -16.17 7.75 -14.47
C MET A 1 -16.65 6.32 -14.39
N VAL A 2 -16.81 5.64 -15.52
CA VAL A 2 -17.36 4.28 -15.58
C VAL A 2 -16.19 3.32 -15.69
N ASN A 3 -15.86 2.62 -14.61
CA ASN A 3 -14.79 1.61 -14.56
C ASN A 3 -15.31 0.20 -14.92
N ARG A 4 -16.49 0.13 -15.56
CA ARG A 4 -17.22 -1.12 -15.80
C ARG A 4 -18.07 -1.02 -17.06
N ILE A 5 -18.01 -2.01 -17.95
CA ILE A 5 -18.85 -2.05 -19.15
C ILE A 5 -19.58 -3.38 -19.28
N GLN A 6 -20.78 -3.31 -19.86
CA GLN A 6 -21.51 -4.47 -20.32
C GLN A 6 -21.24 -4.71 -21.80
N SER A 7 -20.93 -5.94 -22.19
CA SER A 7 -20.76 -6.34 -23.59
C SER A 7 -21.47 -7.65 -23.84
N GLY A 8 -22.72 -7.59 -24.29
CA GLY A 8 -23.56 -8.79 -24.38
C GLY A 8 -23.91 -9.31 -22.98
N ASP A 9 -23.59 -10.57 -22.70
CA ASP A 9 -23.82 -11.25 -21.42
C ASP A 9 -22.64 -11.16 -20.45
N ILE A 10 -21.52 -10.56 -20.86
CA ILE A 10 -20.36 -10.35 -19.98
C ILE A 10 -20.30 -8.93 -19.44
N THR A 11 -19.86 -8.83 -18.19
CA THR A 11 -19.44 -7.58 -17.60
C THR A 11 -17.93 -7.58 -17.43
N VAL A 12 -17.26 -6.50 -17.84
CA VAL A 12 -15.83 -6.29 -17.58
C VAL A 12 -15.64 -5.06 -16.70
N SER A 13 -14.84 -5.18 -15.66
CA SER A 13 -14.50 -4.11 -14.73
C SER A 13 -12.98 -3.94 -14.59
N LEU A 14 -12.59 -2.69 -14.37
CA LEU A 14 -11.32 -2.30 -13.77
C LEU A 14 -11.58 -2.17 -12.26
N PRO A 15 -11.32 -3.23 -11.47
CA PRO A 15 -11.66 -3.23 -10.05
C PRO A 15 -10.88 -2.16 -9.29
N MET A 16 -11.54 -1.54 -8.31
CA MET A 16 -10.88 -0.68 -7.34
C MET A 16 -9.94 -1.52 -6.47
N PRO A 17 -8.65 -1.16 -6.35
CA PRO A 17 -7.78 -1.87 -5.42
C PRO A 17 -8.22 -1.60 -3.99
N VAL A 18 -7.98 -2.56 -3.11
CA VAL A 18 -8.17 -2.45 -1.67
C VAL A 18 -6.87 -2.85 -1.02
N PHE A 19 -6.26 -1.93 -0.29
CA PHE A 19 -4.94 -2.12 0.29
C PHE A 19 -4.88 -1.62 1.72
N LEU A 20 -4.25 -2.39 2.60
CA LEU A 20 -4.10 -2.06 4.01
C LEU A 20 -2.85 -1.23 4.26
N VAL A 21 -3.02 -0.17 5.04
CA VAL A 21 -1.94 0.62 5.61
C VAL A 21 -2.17 0.70 7.10
N ILE A 22 -1.20 0.21 7.89
CA ILE A 22 -1.26 0.24 9.35
C ILE A 22 -0.35 1.38 9.82
N GLU A 23 -0.96 2.46 10.32
CA GLU A 23 -0.27 3.63 10.85
C GLU A 23 0.14 3.43 12.32
N ASP A 24 1.04 4.29 12.80
CA ASP A 24 1.56 4.27 14.17
C ASP A 24 2.19 2.93 14.63
N VAL A 25 2.75 2.18 13.70
CA VAL A 25 3.56 0.99 14.02
C VAL A 25 4.93 1.44 14.53
N GLY A 26 5.57 0.67 15.40
CA GLY A 26 6.94 0.98 15.86
C GLY A 26 7.00 1.80 17.16
N TRP A 27 5.89 2.36 17.65
CA TRP A 27 5.83 2.74 19.06
C TRP A 27 6.14 1.52 19.94
N TRP A 28 6.97 1.70 20.96
CA TRP A 28 7.28 0.64 21.92
C TRP A 28 6.43 0.78 23.18
N GLN A 29 6.17 2.02 23.59
CA GLN A 29 5.22 2.35 24.64
C GLN A 29 3.81 2.42 24.06
N GLY A 30 2.81 1.97 24.81
CA GLY A 30 1.41 2.02 24.38
C GLY A 30 0.66 3.27 24.83
N PHE A 31 1.03 3.80 25.99
CA PHE A 31 0.29 4.87 26.67
C PHE A 31 0.33 6.21 25.92
N ASP A 32 -0.83 6.84 25.76
CA ASP A 32 -0.93 8.18 25.19
C ASP A 32 -0.43 9.24 26.18
N GLY A 33 0.68 9.90 25.83
CA GLY A 33 1.25 10.97 26.65
C GLY A 33 0.92 12.38 26.13
N SER A 34 0.02 12.51 25.16
CA SER A 34 -0.29 13.77 24.48
C SER A 34 -0.76 14.89 25.41
N SER A 35 -1.45 14.55 26.51
CA SER A 35 -1.88 15.51 27.54
C SER A 35 -0.72 16.20 28.27
N CYS A 36 0.46 15.58 28.26
CA CYS A 36 1.68 16.05 28.92
C CYS A 36 2.77 16.46 27.91
N GLN A 37 2.39 16.80 26.67
CA GLN A 37 3.32 17.14 25.58
C GLN A 37 4.23 16.00 25.12
N GLU A 38 3.93 14.75 25.47
CA GLU A 38 4.58 13.58 24.86
C GLU A 38 3.84 13.14 23.58
N PRO A 39 4.33 12.13 22.82
CA PRO A 39 3.68 11.69 21.60
C PRO A 39 2.27 11.16 21.82
N TYR A 40 1.45 11.30 20.77
CA TYR A 40 0.24 10.51 20.61
C TYR A 40 0.63 9.07 20.31
N ARG A 41 0.20 8.14 21.16
CA ARG A 41 0.40 6.69 20.99
C ARG A 41 -0.95 6.00 21.04
N ASN A 42 -1.03 4.71 20.77
CA ASN A 42 -2.31 4.06 20.45
C ASN A 42 -3.23 3.77 21.66
N ASP A 43 -2.96 4.43 22.80
CA ASP A 43 -3.62 4.29 24.11
C ASP A 43 -3.66 2.84 24.64
N LEU A 44 -2.63 2.06 24.28
CA LEU A 44 -2.49 0.68 24.72
C LEU A 44 -2.02 0.64 26.18
N ILE A 45 -2.72 -0.13 27.02
CA ILE A 45 -2.43 -0.24 28.47
C ILE A 45 -1.15 -1.02 28.81
N ARG A 46 -0.36 -1.39 27.81
CA ARG A 46 0.91 -2.11 27.92
C ARG A 46 1.90 -1.64 26.86
N PRO A 47 3.21 -1.88 27.03
CA PRO A 47 4.15 -1.80 25.93
C PRO A 47 3.78 -2.76 24.78
N HIS A 48 4.22 -2.41 23.58
CA HIS A 48 4.18 -3.28 22.44
C HIS A 48 5.17 -4.45 22.59
N CYS A 49 4.87 -5.56 21.93
CA CYS A 49 5.68 -6.77 21.98
C CYS A 49 5.74 -7.47 20.61
N LEU A 50 6.46 -8.59 20.53
CA LEU A 50 6.67 -9.33 19.29
C LEU A 50 5.34 -9.86 18.70
N GLU A 51 4.44 -10.29 19.56
CA GLU A 51 3.12 -10.84 19.22
C GLU A 51 2.25 -9.82 18.45
N ASP A 52 2.47 -8.52 18.68
CA ASP A 52 1.78 -7.45 17.94
C ASP A 52 2.21 -7.39 16.46
N TYR A 53 3.48 -7.71 16.17
CA TYR A 53 3.99 -7.84 14.79
C TYR A 53 3.56 -9.16 14.15
N GLN A 54 3.52 -10.23 14.94
CA GLN A 54 3.04 -11.55 14.48
C GLN A 54 1.58 -11.50 14.03
N ALA A 55 0.73 -10.73 14.73
CA ALA A 55 -0.65 -10.50 14.32
C ALA A 55 -0.75 -9.83 12.95
N LEU A 56 0.13 -8.87 12.66
CA LEU A 56 0.19 -8.21 11.34
C LEU A 56 0.66 -9.17 10.24
N ALA A 57 1.67 -10.00 10.50
CA ALA A 57 2.12 -11.01 9.54
C ALA A 57 1.05 -12.08 9.27
N HIS A 58 0.27 -12.44 10.29
CA HIS A 58 -0.88 -13.33 10.13
C HIS A 58 -1.97 -12.70 9.26
N LEU A 59 -2.33 -11.45 9.51
CA LEU A 59 -3.27 -10.70 8.69
C LEU A 59 -2.80 -10.61 7.22
N ALA A 60 -1.51 -10.34 7.00
CA ALA A 60 -0.88 -10.31 5.68
C ALA A 60 -1.04 -11.64 4.93
N LYS A 61 -0.74 -12.78 5.60
CA LYS A 61 -0.92 -14.13 5.03
C LYS A 61 -2.38 -14.41 4.67
N ARG A 62 -3.31 -14.11 5.59
CA ARG A 62 -4.75 -14.26 5.39
C ARG A 62 -5.25 -13.53 4.16
N LEU A 63 -4.70 -12.35 3.88
CA LEU A 63 -5.10 -11.51 2.75
C LEU A 63 -4.27 -11.74 1.48
N SER A 64 -3.22 -12.56 1.54
CA SER A 64 -2.21 -12.68 0.47
C SER A 64 -1.69 -11.29 0.05
N MET A 65 -1.42 -10.43 1.03
CA MET A 65 -1.05 -9.03 0.86
C MET A 65 0.22 -8.74 1.65
N ARG A 66 1.17 -8.06 1.03
CA ARG A 66 2.29 -7.43 1.71
C ARG A 66 1.82 -6.12 2.35
N ILE A 67 1.43 -6.19 3.62
CA ILE A 67 0.82 -5.06 4.34
C ILE A 67 1.87 -4.00 4.64
N VAL A 68 1.50 -2.74 4.46
CA VAL A 68 2.34 -1.60 4.80
C VAL A 68 2.26 -1.27 6.29
N LEU A 69 3.43 -1.06 6.89
CA LEU A 69 3.62 -0.62 8.27
C LEU A 69 4.19 0.80 8.28
N GLY A 70 3.37 1.79 8.63
CA GLY A 70 3.80 3.16 8.87
C GLY A 70 4.57 3.24 10.18
N MET A 71 5.90 3.18 10.10
CA MET A 71 6.77 3.10 11.27
C MET A 71 7.07 4.47 11.87
N VAL A 72 6.98 4.57 13.20
CA VAL A 72 7.52 5.64 14.04
C VAL A 72 8.65 5.05 14.88
N LEU A 73 9.85 5.61 14.78
CA LEU A 73 11.08 4.92 15.21
C LEU A 73 11.84 5.55 16.38
N CYS A 74 11.41 6.66 16.97
CA CYS A 74 12.24 7.32 17.99
C CYS A 74 12.51 6.42 19.19
N GLU A 75 11.54 5.58 19.58
CA GLU A 75 11.68 4.61 20.67
C GLU A 75 12.58 3.40 20.33
N TRP A 76 13.12 3.34 19.11
CA TRP A 76 14.13 2.38 18.67
C TRP A 76 15.56 2.91 18.76
N ASP A 77 15.78 4.16 19.23
CA ASP A 77 17.10 4.76 19.35
C ASP A 77 17.98 4.02 20.37
N ARG A 78 19.08 3.43 19.88
CA ARG A 78 20.02 2.64 20.71
C ARG A 78 21.08 3.49 21.39
N THR A 79 21.22 4.76 21.00
CA THR A 79 22.38 5.58 21.35
C THR A 79 22.03 6.97 21.90
N ASP A 80 20.75 7.31 21.95
CA ASP A 80 20.23 8.65 22.27
C ASP A 80 20.71 9.73 21.29
N PHE A 81 21.04 9.35 20.05
CA PHE A 81 21.51 10.34 19.07
C PHE A 81 20.40 11.31 18.65
N LEU A 82 19.13 10.93 18.85
CA LEU A 82 17.99 11.81 18.57
C LEU A 82 17.96 13.05 19.45
N LYS A 83 18.69 13.08 20.58
CA LYS A 83 18.87 14.31 21.38
C LYS A 83 19.47 15.46 20.57
N ASP A 84 20.19 15.14 19.50
CA ASP A 84 20.86 16.10 18.65
C ASP A 84 20.02 16.51 17.43
N ILE A 85 18.87 15.86 17.18
CA ILE A 85 17.96 16.13 16.06
C ILE A 85 16.83 17.08 16.53
N PRO A 86 16.79 18.35 16.07
CA PRO A 86 15.83 19.33 16.56
C PRO A 86 14.39 18.91 16.28
N GLY A 87 13.59 18.86 17.35
CA GLY A 87 12.17 18.54 17.27
C GLY A 87 11.83 17.08 17.00
N ALA A 88 12.79 16.16 17.07
CA ALA A 88 12.53 14.72 16.91
C ALA A 88 11.85 14.08 18.12
N THR A 89 12.07 14.59 19.33
CA THR A 89 11.54 14.00 20.57
C THR A 89 11.10 15.08 21.57
N TRP A 90 10.13 14.73 22.42
CA TRP A 90 9.59 15.61 23.47
C TRP A 90 10.61 15.97 24.55
N MET A 91 11.63 15.14 24.74
CA MET A 91 12.71 15.38 25.71
C MET A 91 13.82 16.28 25.17
N GLY A 92 13.86 16.53 23.86
CA GLY A 92 14.90 17.31 23.20
C GLY A 92 16.31 16.83 23.57
N ARG A 93 17.16 17.75 24.04
CA ARG A 93 18.56 17.45 24.45
C ARG A 93 18.67 16.47 25.61
N SER A 94 17.60 16.29 26.38
CA SER A 94 17.54 15.36 27.51
C SER A 94 17.02 13.97 27.10
N TRP A 95 16.86 13.70 25.81
CA TRP A 95 16.40 12.41 25.30
C TRP A 95 17.22 11.25 25.85
N ASN A 96 16.50 10.28 26.42
CA ASN A 96 17.04 9.06 26.97
C ASN A 96 16.04 7.91 26.72
N ASN A 97 16.43 7.01 25.81
CA ASN A 97 15.64 5.86 25.39
C ASN A 97 16.01 4.57 26.15
N GLN A 98 16.81 4.64 27.22
CA GLN A 98 17.32 3.46 27.93
C GLN A 98 16.21 2.48 28.34
N LYS A 99 15.03 2.99 28.73
CA LYS A 99 13.88 2.16 29.12
C LYS A 99 13.37 1.22 28.02
N ASN A 100 13.56 1.59 26.75
CA ASN A 100 13.08 0.83 25.60
C ASN A 100 14.15 -0.10 25.01
N ARG A 101 15.43 0.06 25.41
CA ARG A 101 16.54 -0.78 24.93
C ARG A 101 16.50 -2.14 25.61
N CYS A 102 15.67 -3.03 25.09
CA CYS A 102 15.53 -4.39 25.58
C CYS A 102 15.69 -5.42 24.46
N PRO A 103 15.99 -6.69 24.78
CA PRO A 103 16.13 -7.76 23.78
C PRO A 103 14.88 -7.96 22.91
N SER A 104 13.71 -7.51 23.36
CA SER A 104 12.48 -7.59 22.58
C SER A 104 12.51 -6.74 21.31
N LEU A 105 13.26 -5.62 21.29
CA LEU A 105 13.48 -4.85 20.05
C LEU A 105 14.28 -5.66 19.03
N ASP A 106 15.29 -6.41 19.47
CA ASP A 106 16.11 -7.25 18.59
C ASP A 106 15.24 -8.36 17.97
N ARG A 107 14.41 -9.02 18.81
CA ARG A 107 13.48 -10.05 18.33
C ARG A 107 12.44 -9.49 17.34
N ALA A 108 11.96 -8.27 17.56
CA ALA A 108 11.04 -7.61 16.65
C ALA A 108 11.71 -7.24 15.32
N ALA A 109 12.94 -6.73 15.35
CA ALA A 109 13.73 -6.45 14.14
C ALA A 109 14.02 -7.71 13.32
N ASP A 110 14.49 -8.78 13.98
CA ASP A 110 14.72 -10.08 13.34
C ASP A 110 13.44 -10.61 12.70
N TYR A 111 12.31 -10.47 13.38
CA TYR A 111 11.01 -10.90 12.86
C TYR A 111 10.58 -10.09 11.63
N LEU A 112 10.71 -8.76 11.68
CA LEU A 112 10.42 -7.88 10.54
C LEU A 112 11.26 -8.25 9.32
N ASN A 113 12.56 -8.50 9.51
CA ASN A 113 13.45 -8.94 8.43
C ASN A 113 13.06 -10.31 7.85
N ALA A 114 12.73 -11.28 8.71
CA ALA A 114 12.33 -12.62 8.29
C ALA A 114 10.96 -12.66 7.56
N HIS A 115 10.14 -11.63 7.73
CA HIS A 115 8.80 -11.51 7.15
C HIS A 115 8.66 -10.30 6.23
N ASP A 116 9.77 -9.84 5.64
CA ASP A 116 9.79 -8.70 4.73
C ASP A 116 8.89 -8.89 3.50
N HIS A 117 8.68 -10.13 3.04
CA HIS A 117 7.77 -10.53 1.98
C HIS A 117 6.27 -10.36 2.35
N LEU A 118 5.95 -10.22 3.64
CA LEU A 118 4.59 -10.00 4.16
C LEU A 118 4.39 -8.60 4.71
N LEU A 119 5.46 -7.95 5.18
CA LEU A 119 5.42 -6.68 5.88
C LEU A 119 6.34 -5.69 5.18
N GLU A 120 5.78 -4.62 4.64
CA GLU A 120 6.54 -3.53 4.01
C GLU A 120 6.66 -2.35 4.97
N ILE A 121 7.88 -1.98 5.34
CA ILE A 121 8.13 -0.81 6.18
C ILE A 121 7.95 0.47 5.35
N ALA A 122 7.13 1.38 5.85
CA ALA A 122 6.91 2.72 5.33
C ALA A 122 7.40 3.78 6.32
N LEU A 123 7.79 4.92 5.76
CA LEU A 123 8.17 6.10 6.52
C LEU A 123 6.90 6.78 7.07
N HIS A 124 6.75 6.83 8.39
CA HIS A 124 5.67 7.57 9.04
C HIS A 124 6.19 8.67 9.98
N GLY A 125 7.37 8.49 10.55
CA GLY A 125 8.11 9.55 11.24
C GLY A 125 9.25 9.02 12.10
N VAL A 126 10.09 9.93 12.59
CA VAL A 126 10.97 9.62 13.72
C VAL A 126 10.13 9.67 14.99
N GLY A 127 9.47 10.80 15.26
CA GLY A 127 8.68 11.02 16.47
C GLY A 127 7.20 11.28 16.19
N HIS A 128 6.77 11.27 14.92
CA HIS A 128 5.42 11.59 14.44
C HIS A 128 5.04 13.08 14.60
N GLU A 129 5.34 13.68 15.75
CA GLU A 129 5.15 15.11 16.02
C GLU A 129 6.45 15.90 15.87
N PHE A 130 6.35 17.22 15.96
CA PHE A 130 7.48 18.12 16.04
C PHE A 130 7.50 18.81 17.41
N TRP A 131 8.65 18.86 18.08
CA TRP A 131 8.76 19.55 19.38
C TRP A 131 9.62 20.81 19.31
N HIS A 132 9.07 21.92 19.79
CA HIS A 132 9.79 23.18 19.92
C HIS A 132 9.73 23.65 21.37
N ASN A 133 10.88 23.75 22.04
CA ASN A 133 10.99 24.14 23.45
C ASN A 133 10.09 23.32 24.40
N GLY A 134 9.99 22.01 24.16
CA GLY A 134 9.16 21.09 24.94
C GLY A 134 7.65 21.19 24.65
N GLN A 135 7.23 22.05 23.73
CA GLN A 135 5.85 22.12 23.25
C GLN A 135 5.70 21.28 22.00
N MET A 136 4.64 20.47 21.96
CA MET A 136 4.30 19.61 20.84
C MET A 136 3.54 20.41 19.76
N GLU A 137 4.01 20.30 18.52
CA GLU A 137 3.41 20.88 17.33
C GLU A 137 3.14 19.80 16.28
N ARG A 138 1.89 19.74 15.82
CA ARG A 138 1.49 18.82 14.73
C ARG A 138 1.95 19.39 13.39
N SER A 139 2.71 18.67 12.57
CA SER A 139 3.41 17.40 12.76
C SER A 139 4.88 17.51 12.29
N GLU A 140 5.60 16.38 12.28
CA GLU A 140 7.04 16.29 12.06
C GLU A 140 7.54 16.96 10.77
N PHE A 141 6.81 16.82 9.66
CA PHE A 141 7.24 17.32 8.34
C PHE A 141 6.49 18.57 7.87
N HIS A 142 5.28 18.80 8.38
CA HIS A 142 4.46 19.96 8.06
C HIS A 142 3.75 20.48 9.30
N ASP A 143 3.55 21.78 9.42
CA ASP A 143 2.65 22.34 10.43
C ASP A 143 1.17 22.02 10.13
N ARG A 144 0.26 22.51 10.99
CA ARG A 144 -1.20 22.31 10.86
C ARG A 144 -1.81 22.97 9.62
N ASP A 145 -1.13 23.97 9.07
CA ASP A 145 -1.56 24.70 7.88
C ASP A 145 -0.97 24.07 6.59
N GLY A 146 -0.23 22.97 6.73
CA GLY A 146 0.43 22.30 5.62
C GLY A 146 1.62 23.06 5.07
N ASN A 147 2.24 23.98 5.83
CA ASN A 147 3.56 24.49 5.48
C ASN A 147 4.60 23.44 5.85
N MET A 148 5.54 23.17 4.95
CA MET A 148 6.69 22.31 5.25
C MET A 148 7.52 22.91 6.39
N ARG A 149 8.05 22.05 7.26
CA ARG A 149 9.18 22.42 8.12
C ARG A 149 10.39 22.82 7.25
N PRO A 150 11.36 23.58 7.78
CA PRO A 150 12.56 23.93 7.03
C PRO A 150 13.23 22.69 6.41
N GLU A 151 13.65 22.78 5.15
CA GLU A 151 14.19 21.65 4.39
C GLU A 151 15.32 20.93 5.13
N ASN A 152 16.24 21.68 5.74
CA ASN A 152 17.35 21.12 6.51
C ASN A 152 16.89 20.32 7.74
N ILE A 153 15.73 20.65 8.32
CA ILE A 153 15.13 19.87 9.41
C ILE A 153 14.52 18.58 8.86
N ILE A 154 13.73 18.68 7.78
CA ILE A 154 13.15 17.51 7.11
C ILE A 154 14.23 16.50 6.72
N VAL A 155 15.30 16.95 6.07
CA VAL A 155 16.43 16.09 5.66
C VAL A 155 17.03 15.36 6.87
N ARG A 156 17.27 16.05 7.98
CA ARG A 156 17.82 15.44 9.19
C ARG A 156 16.90 14.39 9.82
N HIS A 157 15.59 14.58 9.74
CA HIS A 157 14.62 13.58 10.19
C HIS A 157 14.60 12.36 9.26
N LEU A 158 14.66 12.55 7.94
CA LEU A 158 14.76 11.45 6.98
C LEU A 158 16.05 10.64 7.16
N GLU A 159 17.19 11.32 7.38
CA GLU A 159 18.47 10.68 7.69
C GLU A 159 18.43 9.95 9.04
N ALA A 160 17.81 10.56 10.07
CA ALA A 160 17.64 9.93 11.37
C ALA A 160 16.79 8.66 11.29
N PHE A 161 15.73 8.65 10.48
CA PHE A 161 14.90 7.47 10.24
C PHE A 161 15.73 6.32 9.66
N GLY A 162 16.52 6.58 8.61
CA GLY A 162 17.42 5.57 8.03
C GLY A 162 18.44 5.05 9.05
N ARG A 163 19.06 5.96 9.82
CA ARG A 163 20.00 5.57 10.88
C ARG A 163 19.36 4.72 11.98
N LEU A 164 18.09 4.96 12.31
CA LEU A 164 17.36 4.14 13.28
C LEU A 164 17.13 2.72 12.74
N LEU A 165 16.80 2.56 11.46
CA LEU A 165 16.73 1.25 10.82
C LEU A 165 18.09 0.54 10.90
N ASP A 166 19.17 1.23 10.54
CA ASP A 166 20.54 0.68 10.57
C ASP A 166 20.96 0.25 11.97
N GLN A 167 20.68 1.07 13.00
CA GLN A 167 20.99 0.75 14.41
C GLN A 167 20.29 -0.51 14.92
N ASN A 168 19.17 -0.88 14.30
CA ASN A 168 18.37 -2.04 14.67
C ASN A 168 18.50 -3.18 13.65
N HIS A 169 19.44 -3.07 12.70
CA HIS A 169 19.66 -4.06 11.64
C HIS A 169 18.38 -4.37 10.84
N ILE A 170 17.48 -3.40 10.68
CA ILE A 170 16.27 -3.57 9.89
C ILE A 170 16.60 -3.27 8.42
N HIS A 171 16.55 -4.29 7.57
CA HIS A 171 16.99 -4.21 6.17
C HIS A 171 15.89 -3.69 5.23
N ALA A 172 15.29 -2.54 5.59
CA ALA A 172 14.24 -1.92 4.80
C ALA A 172 14.73 -0.69 4.05
N SER A 173 14.20 -0.51 2.85
CA SER A 173 14.32 0.73 2.07
C SER A 173 12.91 1.23 1.76
N PRO A 174 12.34 2.06 2.65
CA PRO A 174 10.94 2.51 2.51
C PRO A 174 10.71 3.18 1.16
N ARG A 175 9.64 2.78 0.47
CA ARG A 175 9.19 3.39 -0.79
C ARG A 175 7.89 4.17 -0.65
N LEU A 176 7.23 4.04 0.50
CA LEU A 176 5.98 4.70 0.82
C LEU A 176 6.19 5.67 1.99
N PHE A 177 5.64 6.87 1.85
CA PHE A 177 5.55 7.84 2.92
C PHE A 177 4.09 8.08 3.32
N ILE A 178 3.84 8.03 4.62
CA ILE A 178 2.55 8.34 5.23
C ILE A 178 2.78 9.58 6.08
N PRO A 179 2.32 10.76 5.67
CA PRO A 179 2.55 11.99 6.43
C PRO A 179 1.93 11.87 7.83
N PRO A 180 2.70 12.07 8.91
CA PRO A 180 2.18 11.96 10.25
C PRO A 180 1.09 12.99 10.50
N ALA A 181 0.06 12.55 11.21
CA ALA A 181 -1.19 13.27 11.37
C ALA A 181 -1.85 13.66 10.04
N LEU A 182 -1.47 13.11 8.88
CA LEU A 182 -1.97 13.50 7.56
C LEU A 182 -1.73 14.99 7.19
N ASN A 183 -0.88 15.72 7.92
CA ASN A 183 -0.49 17.07 7.54
C ASN A 183 0.52 16.99 6.38
N HIS A 184 0.17 17.59 5.26
CA HIS A 184 0.95 17.46 4.03
C HIS A 184 0.69 18.62 3.07
N SER A 185 1.50 18.71 2.02
CA SER A 185 1.27 19.65 0.92
C SER A 185 1.76 19.10 -0.42
N PHE A 186 1.21 19.62 -1.51
CA PHE A 186 1.66 19.33 -2.87
C PHE A 186 1.34 20.48 -3.84
N GLY A 187 2.05 20.54 -4.96
CA GLY A 187 1.81 21.49 -6.05
C GLY A 187 2.72 22.74 -6.03
N ASN A 188 3.65 22.85 -5.08
CA ASN A 188 4.63 23.95 -4.98
C ASN A 188 5.82 23.53 -4.11
N HIS A 189 7.06 23.86 -4.53
CA HIS A 189 8.33 23.63 -3.80
C HIS A 189 8.32 22.40 -2.88
N SER A 190 8.24 21.22 -3.51
CA SER A 190 7.48 20.15 -2.88
C SER A 190 8.33 19.14 -2.13
N ILE A 191 7.84 18.74 -0.95
CA ILE A 191 8.43 17.66 -0.14
C ILE A 191 8.64 16.38 -0.96
N GLN A 192 7.86 16.17 -2.02
CA GLN A 192 7.99 15.03 -2.92
C GLN A 192 9.36 14.99 -3.62
N THR A 193 9.97 16.14 -3.94
CA THR A 193 11.36 16.17 -4.44
C THR A 193 12.34 15.64 -3.41
N LEU A 194 12.16 16.01 -2.13
CA LEU A 194 12.98 15.50 -1.03
C LEU A 194 12.76 14.01 -0.84
N LEU A 195 11.51 13.58 -0.67
CA LEU A 195 11.13 12.18 -0.49
C LEU A 195 11.68 11.30 -1.62
N ARG A 196 11.64 11.78 -2.87
CA ARG A 196 12.18 11.06 -4.03
C ARG A 196 13.69 10.79 -3.90
N ARG A 197 14.46 11.74 -3.36
CA ARG A 197 15.91 11.57 -3.11
C ARG A 197 16.19 10.49 -2.06
N PHE A 198 15.23 10.22 -1.19
CA PHE A 198 15.27 9.15 -0.18
C PHE A 198 14.60 7.84 -0.63
N GLY A 199 14.34 7.68 -1.94
CA GLY A 199 13.81 6.43 -2.50
C GLY A 199 12.30 6.26 -2.40
N ILE A 200 11.57 7.28 -1.94
CA ILE A 200 10.10 7.24 -1.88
C ILE A 200 9.51 7.37 -3.28
N ASP A 201 8.66 6.43 -3.63
CA ASP A 201 7.88 6.37 -4.88
C ASP A 201 6.42 6.76 -4.67
N TYR A 202 5.90 6.52 -3.46
CA TYR A 202 4.49 6.58 -3.15
C TYR A 202 4.21 7.41 -1.90
N VAL A 203 3.12 8.16 -1.93
CA VAL A 203 2.59 8.86 -0.75
C VAL A 203 1.11 8.57 -0.66
N THR A 204 0.63 8.33 0.55
CA THR A 204 -0.81 8.24 0.82
C THR A 204 -1.20 9.29 1.84
N THR A 205 -2.21 10.10 1.52
CA THR A 205 -2.65 11.19 2.39
C THR A 205 -4.10 11.55 2.11
N LYS A 206 -4.69 12.38 2.97
CA LYS A 206 -6.03 12.91 2.77
C LYS A 206 -5.93 14.25 2.03
N PHE A 207 -6.29 14.29 0.75
CA PHE A 207 -6.15 15.48 -0.10
C PHE A 207 -6.96 16.65 0.43
N SER A 208 -8.13 16.39 1.02
CA SER A 208 -8.95 17.43 1.66
C SER A 208 -8.32 18.05 2.92
N ARG A 209 -7.28 17.43 3.48
CA ARG A 209 -6.51 17.95 4.62
C ARG A 209 -5.16 18.50 4.20
N ALA A 210 -4.57 17.96 3.13
CA ALA A 210 -3.32 18.46 2.58
C ALA A 210 -3.50 19.86 1.99
N ARG A 211 -2.51 20.73 2.17
CA ARG A 211 -2.48 22.02 1.49
C ARG A 211 -2.20 21.82 0.00
N GLN A 212 -3.15 22.24 -0.83
CA GLN A 212 -3.06 22.10 -2.28
C GLN A 212 -2.67 23.44 -2.91
N PHE A 213 -1.44 23.54 -3.40
CA PHE A 213 -1.01 24.69 -4.20
C PHE A 213 -1.40 24.56 -5.67
N LYS A 214 -1.68 23.33 -6.11
CA LYS A 214 -2.27 23.00 -7.41
C LYS A 214 -3.36 21.97 -7.22
N ARG A 215 -4.37 22.00 -8.09
CA ARG A 215 -5.41 20.96 -8.11
C ARG A 215 -4.77 19.61 -8.47
N PRO A 216 -5.16 18.51 -7.80
CA PRO A 216 -4.67 17.19 -8.17
C PRO A 216 -5.18 16.82 -9.57
N SER A 217 -4.37 16.02 -10.30
CA SER A 217 -4.68 15.54 -11.65
C SER A 217 -6.02 14.79 -11.72
N HIS A 218 -6.33 14.04 -10.67
CA HIS A 218 -7.61 13.38 -10.42
C HIS A 218 -8.01 13.59 -8.95
N PRO A 219 -9.31 13.69 -8.57
CA PRO A 219 -9.71 13.89 -7.17
C PRO A 219 -9.18 12.85 -6.17
N LYS A 220 -8.71 11.70 -6.66
CA LYS A 220 -8.16 10.60 -5.85
C LYS A 220 -6.70 10.26 -6.12
N LEU A 221 -6.07 10.86 -7.12
CA LEU A 221 -4.73 10.49 -7.56
C LEU A 221 -4.02 11.71 -8.17
N THR A 222 -2.78 11.94 -7.77
CA THR A 222 -1.91 12.94 -8.41
C THR A 222 -0.45 12.52 -8.31
N TRP A 223 0.45 13.31 -8.86
CA TRP A 223 1.87 13.03 -8.85
C TRP A 223 2.68 14.32 -8.92
N GLU A 224 3.84 14.30 -8.31
CA GLU A 224 4.77 15.42 -8.32
C GLU A 224 6.20 14.90 -8.14
N SER A 225 7.15 15.42 -8.91
CA SER A 225 8.56 15.01 -8.82
C SER A 225 8.81 13.49 -8.95
N GLY A 226 7.96 12.79 -9.72
CA GLY A 226 8.03 11.34 -9.90
C GLY A 226 7.44 10.52 -8.74
N VAL A 227 6.95 11.16 -7.68
CA VAL A 227 6.24 10.53 -6.56
C VAL A 227 4.75 10.54 -6.83
N VAL A 228 4.06 9.44 -6.56
CA VAL A 228 2.62 9.29 -6.81
C VAL A 228 1.84 9.35 -5.51
N LEU A 229 0.87 10.26 -5.45
CA LEU A 229 0.04 10.51 -4.28
C LEU A 229 -1.34 9.91 -4.48
N LEU A 230 -1.80 9.10 -3.51
CA LEU A 230 -3.12 8.49 -3.51
C LEU A 230 -3.97 9.02 -2.36
N GLU A 231 -5.23 9.37 -2.64
CA GLU A 231 -6.21 9.76 -1.63
C GLU A 231 -6.70 8.53 -0.87
N ARG A 232 -6.67 8.64 0.46
CA ARG A 232 -6.91 7.51 1.35
C ARG A 232 -8.15 7.64 2.24
N GLY A 233 -8.78 8.81 2.25
CA GLY A 233 -9.92 9.13 3.10
C GLY A 233 -9.55 9.29 4.57
N SER A 234 -10.57 9.19 5.43
CA SER A 234 -10.38 9.11 6.88
C SER A 234 -10.25 7.65 7.30
N ALA A 235 -9.51 7.39 8.38
CA ALA A 235 -9.59 6.10 9.04
C ALA A 235 -11.00 5.85 9.61
N PRO A 236 -11.54 4.63 9.46
CA PRO A 236 -12.87 4.30 9.95
C PRO A 236 -12.90 4.14 11.48
N VAL A 237 -11.73 3.97 12.09
CA VAL A 237 -11.52 3.81 13.53
C VAL A 237 -10.52 4.88 14.00
N ALA A 238 -10.77 5.49 15.16
CA ALA A 238 -9.85 6.45 15.75
C ALA A 238 -8.56 5.77 16.24
N TRP A 239 -7.46 6.54 16.31
CA TRP A 239 -6.13 6.02 16.66
C TRP A 239 -6.02 5.47 18.08
N ASN A 240 -6.83 5.98 19.00
CA ASN A 240 -6.86 5.58 20.42
C ASN A 240 -7.90 4.50 20.74
N VAL A 241 -8.46 3.83 19.74
CA VAL A 241 -9.43 2.75 19.95
C VAL A 241 -8.72 1.42 19.77
N MET A 242 -8.62 0.65 20.84
CA MET A 242 -8.07 -0.71 20.80
C MET A 242 -9.09 -1.74 20.32
N ALA A 243 -8.61 -2.88 19.83
CA ALA A 243 -9.42 -4.08 19.56
C ALA A 243 -10.74 -3.80 18.81
N SER A 244 -10.68 -2.95 17.78
CA SER A 244 -11.88 -2.49 17.10
C SER A 244 -12.46 -3.59 16.22
N PRO A 245 -13.80 -3.77 16.21
CA PRO A 245 -14.43 -4.64 15.22
C PRO A 245 -14.23 -4.07 13.79
N PRO A 246 -14.33 -4.93 12.76
CA PRO A 246 -14.21 -4.51 11.37
C PRO A 246 -15.25 -3.48 10.97
N VAL A 247 -14.79 -2.35 10.45
CA VAL A 247 -15.64 -1.29 9.91
C VAL A 247 -14.95 -0.64 8.71
N TRP A 248 -15.66 -0.56 7.59
CA TRP A 248 -15.16 0.10 6.40
C TRP A 248 -16.34 0.60 5.55
N ASN A 249 -16.16 1.76 4.93
CA ASN A 249 -17.19 2.41 4.09
C ASN A 249 -17.00 2.15 2.59
N ASP A 250 -16.03 1.32 2.23
CA ASP A 250 -15.71 0.85 0.88
C ASP A 250 -15.42 1.96 -0.14
N SER A 251 -15.25 3.22 0.28
CA SER A 251 -15.22 4.32 -0.69
C SER A 251 -13.84 4.63 -1.27
N GLN A 252 -12.77 4.04 -0.72
CA GLN A 252 -11.38 4.41 -1.01
C GLN A 252 -10.51 3.18 -1.31
N PRO A 253 -9.39 3.36 -2.03
CA PRO A 253 -8.50 2.26 -2.36
C PRO A 253 -7.60 1.82 -1.20
N ILE A 254 -7.39 2.71 -0.23
CA ILE A 254 -6.64 2.45 0.99
C ILE A 254 -7.62 2.29 2.14
N LEU A 255 -7.52 1.17 2.86
CA LEU A 255 -8.08 1.03 4.19
C LEU A 255 -6.95 1.30 5.20
N PRO A 256 -6.94 2.47 5.83
CA PRO A 256 -6.08 2.63 6.98
C PRO A 256 -6.64 2.07 8.26
N LEU A 257 -5.73 1.61 9.08
CA LEU A 257 -5.96 1.38 10.50
C LEU A 257 -4.76 1.93 11.26
N HIS A 258 -4.94 2.17 12.55
CA HIS A 258 -3.82 2.42 13.45
C HIS A 258 -3.50 1.10 14.14
N TRP A 259 -2.24 0.88 14.49
CA TRP A 259 -1.80 -0.42 14.98
C TRP A 259 -2.62 -0.90 16.18
N GLY A 260 -2.97 0.00 17.13
CA GLY A 260 -3.82 -0.33 18.27
C GLY A 260 -5.22 -0.87 17.90
N ASN A 261 -5.78 -0.48 16.75
CA ASN A 261 -7.09 -0.97 16.30
C ASN A 261 -7.12 -2.49 16.12
N LEU A 262 -5.96 -3.11 15.92
CA LEU A 262 -5.77 -4.53 15.65
C LEU A 262 -5.25 -5.33 16.86
N LEU A 263 -5.10 -4.70 18.03
CA LEU A 263 -4.43 -5.30 19.19
C LEU A 263 -5.37 -5.39 20.39
N ASP A 264 -5.30 -6.52 21.08
CA ASP A 264 -5.94 -6.75 22.38
C ASP A 264 -4.97 -6.36 23.51
N ALA A 265 -5.53 -6.11 24.70
CA ALA A 265 -4.74 -5.92 25.90
C ALA A 265 -3.86 -7.14 26.22
N GLN A 266 -4.35 -8.35 25.91
CA GLN A 266 -3.63 -9.61 26.01
C GLN A 266 -3.07 -10.00 24.63
N PRO A 267 -1.74 -9.95 24.40
CA PRO A 267 -1.16 -10.17 23.08
C PRO A 267 -1.54 -11.51 22.43
N GLU A 268 -1.73 -12.56 23.22
CA GLU A 268 -2.15 -13.89 22.77
C GLU A 268 -3.55 -13.89 22.11
N ARG A 269 -4.36 -12.85 22.34
CA ARG A 269 -5.70 -12.68 21.77
C ARG A 269 -5.73 -11.77 20.54
N ASN A 270 -4.58 -11.21 20.11
CA ASN A 270 -4.52 -10.35 18.92
C ASN A 270 -5.12 -11.02 17.68
N LEU A 271 -5.00 -12.36 17.55
CA LEU A 271 -5.56 -13.10 16.42
C LEU A 271 -7.09 -13.05 16.37
N GLU A 272 -7.77 -13.00 17.52
CA GLU A 272 -9.22 -12.84 17.62
C GLU A 272 -9.71 -11.51 17.04
N ILE A 273 -8.82 -10.49 16.99
CA ILE A 273 -9.12 -9.16 16.47
C ILE A 273 -8.84 -9.10 14.97
N VAL A 274 -7.70 -9.61 14.51
CA VAL A 274 -7.29 -9.50 13.09
C VAL A 274 -8.09 -10.42 12.16
N ASP A 275 -8.52 -11.60 12.62
CA ASP A 275 -9.24 -12.56 11.77
C ASP A 275 -10.55 -11.99 11.21
N PRO A 276 -11.43 -11.37 12.03
CA PRO A 276 -12.63 -10.69 11.53
C PRO A 276 -12.34 -9.60 10.49
N TRP A 277 -11.24 -8.85 10.64
CA TRP A 277 -10.85 -7.84 9.64
C TRP A 277 -10.50 -8.49 8.31
N ALA A 278 -9.77 -9.62 8.36
CA ALA A 278 -9.42 -10.38 7.17
C ALA A 278 -10.66 -10.95 6.48
N ASP A 279 -11.58 -11.56 7.25
CA ASP A 279 -12.84 -12.11 6.74
C ASP A 279 -13.70 -11.05 6.06
N MET A 280 -13.86 -9.88 6.69
CA MET A 280 -14.60 -8.77 6.10
C MET A 280 -13.99 -8.34 4.77
N LEU A 281 -12.67 -8.18 4.70
CA LEU A 281 -11.98 -7.72 3.49
C LEU A 281 -12.08 -8.74 2.35
N ILE A 282 -11.91 -10.04 2.64
CA ILE A 282 -12.08 -11.10 1.64
C ILE A 282 -13.51 -11.09 1.11
N ALA A 283 -14.51 -11.02 2.00
CA ALA A 283 -15.91 -11.00 1.60
C ALA A 283 -16.27 -9.76 0.76
N ARG A 284 -15.73 -8.59 1.10
CA ARG A 284 -16.01 -7.33 0.37
C ARG A 284 -15.27 -7.20 -0.96
N THR A 285 -14.29 -8.06 -1.23
CA THR A 285 -13.47 -8.01 -2.46
C THR A 285 -13.68 -9.20 -3.40
N SER A 286 -14.59 -10.11 -3.07
CA SER A 286 -14.94 -11.26 -3.90
C SER A 286 -15.68 -10.87 -5.19
N GLY A 287 -16.37 -9.72 -5.21
CA GLY A 287 -17.13 -9.25 -6.37
C GLY A 287 -16.27 -8.66 -7.51
N PRO A 288 -16.91 -8.26 -8.63
CA PRO A 288 -16.22 -7.72 -9.81
C PRO A 288 -15.63 -6.32 -9.59
N ASP A 289 -16.14 -5.55 -8.64
CA ASP A 289 -15.83 -4.12 -8.54
C ASP A 289 -14.55 -3.83 -7.73
N ARG A 290 -13.98 -4.84 -7.05
CA ARG A 290 -12.84 -4.69 -6.14
C ARG A 290 -11.85 -5.84 -6.23
N ILE A 291 -10.63 -5.55 -5.83
CA ILE A 291 -9.55 -6.54 -5.72
C ILE A 291 -8.65 -6.19 -4.53
N LEU A 292 -8.19 -7.19 -3.78
CA LEU A 292 -7.12 -7.00 -2.80
C LEU A 292 -5.81 -6.78 -3.56
N ALA A 293 -5.18 -5.63 -3.35
CA ALA A 293 -3.88 -5.37 -3.94
C ALA A 293 -2.79 -6.15 -3.21
N GLU A 294 -1.86 -6.74 -3.95
CA GLU A 294 -0.85 -7.63 -3.37
C GLU A 294 0.22 -6.86 -2.59
N ASP A 295 0.57 -5.66 -3.05
CA ASP A 295 1.53 -4.77 -2.40
C ASP A 295 1.23 -3.30 -2.72
N ALA A 296 2.05 -2.38 -2.21
CA ALA A 296 1.88 -0.95 -2.45
C ALA A 296 2.01 -0.57 -3.94
N ALA A 297 2.88 -1.22 -4.70
CA ALA A 297 3.05 -0.91 -6.12
C ALA A 297 1.83 -1.37 -6.93
N ASP A 298 1.33 -2.57 -6.65
CA ASP A 298 0.10 -3.10 -7.23
C ASP A 298 -1.09 -2.19 -6.93
N CYS A 299 -1.25 -1.74 -5.68
CA CYS A 299 -2.32 -0.82 -5.30
C CYS A 299 -2.29 0.49 -6.11
N TRP A 300 -1.14 1.14 -6.26
CA TRP A 300 -1.03 2.41 -6.98
C TRP A 300 -1.24 2.24 -8.49
N ARG A 301 -0.69 1.17 -9.08
CA ARG A 301 -0.90 0.84 -10.50
C ARG A 301 -2.36 0.55 -10.81
N GLN A 302 -2.98 -0.29 -9.99
CA GLN A 302 -4.39 -0.64 -10.14
C GLN A 302 -5.28 0.59 -9.91
N ALA A 303 -4.94 1.47 -8.97
CA ALA A 303 -5.67 2.72 -8.75
C ALA A 303 -5.55 3.65 -9.97
N ALA A 304 -4.37 3.76 -10.57
CA ALA A 304 -4.18 4.53 -11.80
C ALA A 304 -5.00 3.96 -12.97
N ALA A 305 -5.01 2.63 -13.15
CA ALA A 305 -5.87 1.98 -14.13
C ALA A 305 -7.35 2.26 -13.85
N CYS A 306 -7.82 2.04 -12.62
CA CYS A 306 -9.22 2.25 -12.23
C CYS A 306 -9.69 3.70 -12.38
N TYR A 307 -8.82 4.69 -12.13
CA TYR A 307 -9.19 6.11 -12.13
C TYR A 307 -8.90 6.86 -13.41
N LEU A 308 -7.97 6.40 -14.24
CA LEU A 308 -7.51 7.14 -15.41
C LEU A 308 -7.74 6.38 -16.71
N ALA A 309 -7.75 5.04 -16.70
CA ALA A 309 -8.01 4.30 -17.93
C ALA A 309 -9.47 4.43 -18.36
N GLU A 310 -9.70 4.36 -19.67
CA GLU A 310 -11.02 4.35 -20.26
C GLU A 310 -11.31 2.94 -20.80
N ILE A 311 -12.44 2.37 -20.41
CA ILE A 311 -12.88 1.05 -20.89
C ILE A 311 -14.08 1.21 -21.82
N LYS A 312 -14.00 0.61 -23.03
CA LYS A 312 -15.01 0.72 -24.10
C LYS A 312 -15.29 -0.63 -24.74
N ASN A 313 -16.48 -0.73 -25.34
CA ASN A 313 -16.81 -1.80 -26.27
C ASN A 313 -16.73 -1.25 -27.70
N GLU A 314 -15.79 -1.76 -28.50
CA GLU A 314 -15.60 -1.39 -29.90
C GLU A 314 -15.64 -2.66 -30.76
N ASN A 315 -16.59 -2.75 -31.69
CA ASN A 315 -16.69 -3.89 -32.62
C ASN A 315 -16.70 -5.28 -31.95
N ASN A 316 -17.43 -5.44 -30.84
CA ASN A 316 -17.43 -6.65 -29.99
C ASN A 316 -16.08 -7.00 -29.35
N GLN A 317 -15.19 -6.02 -29.22
CA GLN A 317 -13.93 -6.13 -28.49
C GLN A 317 -13.96 -5.18 -27.30
N ILE A 318 -13.30 -5.58 -26.22
CA ILE A 318 -13.15 -4.74 -25.04
C ILE A 318 -11.83 -3.99 -25.19
N VAL A 319 -11.89 -2.67 -25.27
CA VAL A 319 -10.73 -1.80 -25.41
C VAL A 319 -10.50 -1.07 -24.10
N ILE A 320 -9.28 -1.17 -23.57
CA ILE A 320 -8.82 -0.43 -22.40
C ILE A 320 -7.77 0.56 -22.88
N ASP A 321 -8.10 1.85 -22.83
CA ASP A 321 -7.22 2.95 -23.19
C ASP A 321 -6.49 3.47 -21.94
N LEU A 322 -5.16 3.41 -21.98
CA LEU A 322 -4.26 3.80 -20.91
C LEU A 322 -3.64 5.20 -21.14
N ASP A 323 -4.08 5.95 -22.16
CA ASP A 323 -3.46 7.23 -22.56
C ASP A 323 -3.41 8.29 -21.46
N GLN A 324 -4.35 8.25 -20.51
CA GLN A 324 -4.40 9.19 -19.39
C GLN A 324 -3.50 8.80 -18.23
N ILE A 325 -2.95 7.57 -18.20
CA ILE A 325 -2.00 7.15 -17.18
C ILE A 325 -0.66 7.82 -17.47
N PRO A 326 -0.11 8.61 -16.54
CA PRO A 326 1.14 9.31 -16.78
C PRO A 326 2.32 8.35 -16.89
N ARG A 327 3.33 8.75 -17.65
CA ARG A 327 4.56 7.95 -17.90
C ARG A 327 5.53 7.98 -16.71
N ILE A 328 5.07 7.56 -15.53
CA ILE A 328 5.87 7.46 -14.30
C ILE A 328 6.22 5.99 -14.07
N ALA A 329 7.48 5.70 -13.74
CA ALA A 329 7.96 4.32 -13.60
C ALA A 329 7.14 3.50 -12.58
N SER A 330 6.78 4.10 -11.45
CA SER A 330 5.98 3.47 -10.39
C SER A 330 4.52 3.19 -10.77
N LEU A 331 4.03 3.74 -11.88
CA LEU A 331 2.69 3.46 -12.42
C LEU A 331 2.70 2.48 -13.61
N ARG A 332 3.88 1.94 -13.97
CA ARG A 332 4.00 0.95 -15.04
C ARG A 332 4.02 -0.46 -14.48
N GLY A 333 3.42 -1.38 -15.21
CA GLY A 333 3.48 -2.80 -14.92
C GLY A 333 2.11 -3.45 -15.03
N VAL A 334 1.96 -4.54 -14.29
CA VAL A 334 0.75 -5.35 -14.28
C VAL A 334 -0.41 -4.58 -13.66
N PHE A 335 -1.59 -4.72 -14.24
CA PHE A 335 -2.87 -4.35 -13.64
C PHE A 335 -3.89 -5.47 -13.85
N SER A 336 -4.94 -5.49 -13.05
CA SER A 336 -5.97 -6.51 -13.05
C SER A 336 -7.28 -6.01 -13.67
N ILE A 337 -7.98 -6.92 -14.34
CA ILE A 337 -9.38 -6.78 -14.73
C ILE A 337 -10.19 -7.95 -14.19
N LYS A 338 -11.49 -7.72 -13.99
CA LYS A 338 -12.45 -8.75 -13.60
C LYS A 338 -13.54 -8.89 -14.66
N ILE A 339 -13.87 -10.12 -15.02
CA ILE A 339 -14.84 -10.48 -16.06
C ILE A 339 -15.89 -11.40 -15.45
N GLN A 340 -17.17 -11.03 -15.51
CA GLN A 340 -18.29 -11.80 -15.00
C GLN A 340 -19.21 -12.29 -16.12
N GLY A 341 -19.72 -13.53 -16.02
CA GLY A 341 -20.79 -14.10 -16.88
C GLY A 341 -20.33 -15.12 -17.95
N ARG A 342 -19.02 -15.25 -18.22
CA ARG A 342 -18.45 -16.28 -19.11
C ARG A 342 -17.09 -16.78 -18.65
N SER A 343 -17.03 -17.32 -17.44
CA SER A 343 -15.82 -17.89 -16.83
C SER A 343 -15.08 -18.92 -17.70
N HIS A 344 -15.81 -19.69 -18.51
CA HIS A 344 -15.23 -20.79 -19.30
C HIS A 344 -14.62 -20.36 -20.64
N VAL A 345 -14.66 -19.08 -20.98
CA VAL A 345 -14.08 -18.58 -22.24
C VAL A 345 -12.60 -18.28 -22.04
N SER A 346 -11.76 -18.81 -22.93
CA SER A 346 -10.36 -18.40 -23.00
C SER A 346 -10.27 -16.98 -23.57
N TRP A 347 -9.41 -16.15 -23.01
CA TRP A 347 -9.24 -14.76 -23.44
C TRP A 347 -7.90 -14.57 -24.13
N CYS A 348 -7.89 -13.72 -25.15
CA CYS A 348 -6.67 -13.22 -25.75
C CYS A 348 -6.65 -11.70 -25.69
N CYS A 349 -5.44 -11.15 -25.73
CA CYS A 349 -5.23 -9.71 -25.77
C CYS A 349 -4.25 -9.31 -26.87
N ALA A 350 -4.41 -8.10 -27.37
CA ALA A 350 -3.41 -7.37 -28.15
C ALA A 350 -3.00 -6.09 -27.39
N GLY A 351 -1.73 -5.69 -27.49
CA GLY A 351 -1.17 -4.54 -26.77
C GLY A 351 -0.80 -4.81 -25.30
N ALA A 352 -0.92 -6.07 -24.87
CA ALA A 352 -0.51 -6.55 -23.56
C ALA A 352 -0.25 -8.07 -23.61
N THR A 353 0.34 -8.59 -22.54
CA THR A 353 0.44 -10.02 -22.25
C THR A 353 -0.43 -10.37 -21.03
N ILE A 354 -1.23 -11.44 -21.12
CA ILE A 354 -1.91 -12.02 -19.94
C ILE A 354 -0.84 -12.76 -19.13
N VAL A 355 -0.51 -12.24 -17.95
CA VAL A 355 0.52 -12.84 -17.08
C VAL A 355 -0.08 -13.82 -16.07
N GLU A 356 -1.36 -13.65 -15.75
CA GLU A 356 -2.09 -14.54 -14.86
C GLU A 356 -3.57 -14.57 -15.26
N GLN A 357 -4.17 -15.76 -15.16
CA GLN A 357 -5.60 -15.97 -15.29
C GLN A 357 -6.08 -16.81 -14.12
N LYS A 358 -6.98 -16.25 -13.31
CA LYS A 358 -7.51 -16.89 -12.11
C LYS A 358 -9.02 -17.00 -12.18
N GLN A 359 -9.50 -18.24 -12.15
CA GLN A 359 -10.92 -18.52 -12.02
C GLN A 359 -11.35 -18.31 -10.56
N GLU A 360 -12.33 -17.45 -10.35
CA GLU A 360 -12.95 -17.17 -9.06
C GLU A 360 -14.36 -17.79 -9.00
N PRO A 361 -15.00 -17.86 -7.81
CA PRO A 361 -16.40 -18.26 -7.69
C PRO A 361 -17.36 -17.39 -8.53
N GLU A 362 -18.62 -17.82 -8.67
CA GLU A 362 -19.70 -17.02 -9.28
C GLU A 362 -19.43 -16.55 -10.73
N GLU A 363 -18.80 -17.41 -11.52
CA GLU A 363 -18.47 -17.13 -12.93
C GLU A 363 -17.57 -15.89 -13.13
N LEU A 364 -16.79 -15.54 -12.10
CA LEU A 364 -15.85 -14.43 -12.13
C LEU A 364 -14.47 -14.90 -12.57
N LEU A 365 -13.85 -14.16 -13.48
CA LEU A 365 -12.51 -14.39 -13.98
C LEU A 365 -11.66 -13.15 -13.74
N THR A 366 -10.53 -13.31 -13.06
CA THR A 366 -9.54 -12.25 -12.90
C THR A 366 -8.40 -12.47 -13.88
N LEU A 367 -8.10 -11.46 -14.70
CA LEU A 367 -6.95 -11.44 -15.59
C LEU A 367 -5.96 -10.39 -15.13
N LYS A 368 -4.70 -10.75 -14.98
CA LYS A 368 -3.59 -9.80 -14.83
C LYS A 368 -2.94 -9.54 -16.18
N LEU A 369 -2.85 -8.27 -16.55
CA LEU A 369 -2.40 -7.80 -17.85
C LEU A 369 -1.14 -6.96 -17.68
N LEU A 370 -0.09 -7.28 -18.44
CA LEU A 370 1.11 -6.46 -18.58
C LEU A 370 1.08 -5.75 -19.93
N PRO A 371 0.85 -4.42 -20.00
CA PRO A 371 0.92 -3.67 -21.25
C PRO A 371 2.29 -3.79 -21.93
N ASP A 372 2.29 -3.79 -23.26
CA ASP A 372 3.52 -3.70 -24.03
C ASP A 372 4.25 -2.39 -23.73
N GLN A 373 5.58 -2.36 -23.91
CA GLN A 373 6.36 -1.16 -23.61
C GLN A 373 5.90 0.04 -24.45
N GLY A 374 5.37 1.07 -23.77
CA GLY A 374 4.82 2.25 -24.43
C GLY A 374 3.44 2.04 -25.07
N GLY A 375 2.86 0.85 -24.91
CA GLY A 375 1.51 0.51 -25.31
C GLY A 375 0.50 1.41 -24.61
N LYS A 376 -0.42 1.93 -25.40
CA LYS A 376 -1.47 2.87 -24.96
C LYS A 376 -2.84 2.23 -24.90
N LYS A 377 -3.01 1.09 -25.56
CA LYS A 377 -4.30 0.40 -25.69
C LYS A 377 -4.10 -1.09 -25.48
N VAL A 378 -5.02 -1.68 -24.73
CA VAL A 378 -5.14 -3.12 -24.58
C VAL A 378 -6.49 -3.54 -25.15
N VAL A 379 -6.49 -4.50 -26.06
CA VAL A 379 -7.71 -5.01 -26.71
C VAL A 379 -7.91 -6.45 -26.27
N LEU A 380 -9.04 -6.76 -25.66
CA LEU A 380 -9.40 -8.10 -25.20
C LEU A 380 -10.52 -8.66 -26.08
N PHE A 381 -10.36 -9.94 -26.44
CA PHE A 381 -11.35 -10.66 -27.22
C PHE A 381 -11.40 -12.13 -26.80
N PRO A 382 -12.59 -12.74 -26.81
CA PRO A 382 -12.75 -14.15 -26.50
C PRO A 382 -12.08 -14.99 -27.58
N TRP A 383 -11.19 -15.89 -27.16
CA TRP A 383 -10.63 -16.90 -28.04
C TRP A 383 -11.70 -17.95 -28.29
N LYS A 384 -12.23 -17.96 -29.51
CA LYS A 384 -12.96 -19.13 -29.99
C LYS A 384 -11.92 -20.18 -30.30
N SER A 385 -11.84 -21.25 -29.51
CA SER A 385 -11.25 -22.47 -30.03
C SER A 385 -12.01 -22.76 -31.32
N LYS A 386 -11.33 -22.67 -32.47
CA LYS A 386 -11.84 -23.34 -33.66
C LYS A 386 -12.02 -24.77 -33.19
N GLY A 387 -13.27 -25.22 -33.08
CA GLY A 387 -13.53 -26.63 -32.89
C GLY A 387 -12.65 -27.37 -33.89
N LEU A 388 -11.94 -28.39 -33.41
CA LEU A 388 -11.46 -29.49 -34.23
C LEU A 388 -12.68 -30.15 -34.89
N MET A 389 -13.33 -29.44 -35.81
CA MET A 389 -14.06 -30.04 -36.90
C MET A 389 -13.00 -30.28 -37.97
N GLY A 390 -12.69 -31.56 -38.16
CA GLY A 390 -11.81 -32.01 -39.21
C GLY A 390 -12.27 -31.46 -40.55
N TYR A 391 -11.43 -30.62 -41.14
CA TYR A 391 -11.28 -30.55 -42.57
C TYR A 391 -9.78 -30.63 -42.83
N GLY A 392 -9.38 -31.74 -43.44
CA GLY A 392 -8.01 -31.97 -43.85
C GLY A 392 -7.58 -30.87 -44.80
N LEU A 393 -6.46 -30.23 -44.47
CA LEU A 393 -5.66 -29.50 -45.43
C LEU A 393 -4.24 -30.04 -45.30
N LYS A 394 -3.84 -30.73 -46.37
CA LYS A 394 -2.46 -31.02 -46.71
C LYS A 394 -1.66 -29.71 -46.77
N ASP A 395 -0.43 -29.79 -46.28
CA ASP A 395 0.76 -29.02 -46.70
C ASP A 395 0.60 -27.53 -47.02
N ALA A 396 1.08 -26.69 -46.10
CA ALA A 396 2.13 -25.71 -46.39
C ALA A 396 2.64 -25.14 -45.05
N GLY A 397 3.95 -25.23 -44.83
CA GLY A 397 4.58 -24.87 -43.58
C GLY A 397 4.61 -23.38 -43.29
N GLU A 398 4.50 -23.03 -42.02
CA GLU A 398 5.36 -22.06 -41.33
C GLU A 398 5.10 -22.16 -39.82
N THR A 399 6.18 -22.26 -39.07
CA THR A 399 6.26 -22.63 -37.66
C THR A 399 5.94 -21.44 -36.75
N ALA A 400 4.79 -21.47 -36.08
CA ALA A 400 4.57 -20.70 -34.85
C ALA A 400 4.80 -21.62 -33.63
N GLN A 401 5.92 -21.43 -32.93
CA GLN A 401 6.22 -22.15 -31.69
C GLN A 401 5.37 -21.58 -30.55
N ILE A 402 4.46 -22.39 -30.02
CA ILE A 402 3.77 -22.15 -28.76
C ILE A 402 4.54 -22.91 -27.68
N PHE A 403 5.18 -22.20 -26.75
CA PHE A 403 5.75 -22.80 -25.55
C PHE A 403 4.68 -22.88 -24.46
N ILE A 404 4.22 -24.10 -24.16
CA ILE A 404 3.45 -24.41 -22.95
C ILE A 404 4.45 -24.97 -21.94
N HIS A 405 4.75 -24.20 -20.89
CA HIS A 405 5.62 -24.64 -19.81
C HIS A 405 4.76 -25.20 -18.66
N ASN A 406 4.59 -26.53 -18.63
CA ASN A 406 4.05 -27.23 -17.47
C ASN A 406 5.22 -27.71 -16.61
N GLY A 407 5.58 -26.94 -15.58
CA GLY A 407 6.57 -27.33 -14.59
C GLY A 407 5.92 -28.02 -13.40
N HIS A 408 6.02 -29.35 -13.33
CA HIS A 408 6.01 -30.09 -12.07
C HIS A 408 7.47 -30.46 -11.74
N PRO A 409 7.95 -30.27 -10.50
CA PRO A 409 9.26 -30.78 -10.11
C PRO A 409 9.14 -32.24 -9.68
N LEU A 410 9.94 -33.11 -10.30
CA LEU A 410 10.23 -34.46 -9.81
C LEU A 410 11.45 -34.40 -8.87
N HIS A 411 11.28 -35.02 -7.71
CA HIS A 411 12.33 -35.34 -6.74
C HIS A 411 13.34 -36.40 -7.24
N GLY A 412 14.56 -36.34 -6.69
CA GLY A 412 15.62 -37.37 -6.73
C GLY A 412 16.85 -36.90 -7.51
N LEU A 413 18.08 -36.89 -7.00
CA LEU A 413 18.73 -37.65 -5.91
C LEU A 413 19.76 -36.78 -5.19
#